data_AF-A0A956MIP8-F1
#
_entry.id   AF-A0A956MIP8-F1
#
_cell.length_a   1.000
_cell.length_b   1.000
_cell.length_c   1.000
_cell.angle_alpha   90.00
_cell.angle_beta   90.00
_cell.angle_gamma   90.00
#
_symmetry.space_group_name_H-M   'P 1'
#
loop_
_entity.id
_entity.type
_entity.pdbx_description
1 polymer ?
#
loop_
_entity_poly.entity_id
_entity_poly.type
_entity_poly.pdbx_seq_one_letter_code
_entity_poly.pdbx_strand_id
1 'polypeptide(L)'
;MLCHAEPQPTGPQRFVLEPDGCQECHAEPTHVAFASTGTPIDHATVLENDIPCLQCHYDVTAGSGGLAEDACRSCHGPPGAAVRLTGGEPRDASTVHDQHAVDGGPACTRCHEEISHSVVGVASALELECTACHVEGDPALRQPVDSTAHVEDQLVFAGLSPFHEGALPAVKFRARISCQDCHSAAAMQAAPDSPARLSALRQECVACHGSRFAGLLDEWVEGMRANTRSVGAYVAGLHGDPRIDASPDADSLRSVADSLWTLISAGHGVHNIGGADRMLRDALADAAEASRRAGLVPAPLPDLGPVADAASCARCHYRPGRSHERFPEPFDHRAHGGAEGLECADCHTPASLFVAEDRVFDPDHGGITLAAGDCLSCHHAEPELACASCHVEGDAFQDPHTTLLPVTIERDRQTRPRPVDFSHLAHDAVDCTRCHTGAPPALAPDDCASCHEEHHDVEVSGCTSCHGATVKEAHTVADHLDCGACHTNATLADLGAADRRFCLQCHAEQVDHKPEGECASCHLLLEPAAAMRRILAAEEAPPR
;
A
#
# COMPACT_ATOMS: atom_id res chain seq x y z
N MET A 1 34.34 42.34 -0.56
CA MET A 1 34.68 41.15 -1.37
C MET A 1 34.59 39.94 -0.45
N LEU A 2 33.85 38.89 -0.81
CA LEU A 2 33.88 37.64 -0.06
C LEU A 2 35.23 36.95 -0.29
N CYS A 3 35.90 36.52 0.78
CA CYS A 3 37.06 35.66 0.68
C CYS A 3 36.55 34.21 0.52
N HIS A 4 36.78 33.60 -0.64
CA HIS A 4 36.39 32.20 -0.87
C HIS A 4 37.33 31.20 -0.19
N ALA A 5 38.48 31.63 0.35
CA ALA A 5 39.55 30.78 0.89
C ALA A 5 39.67 30.79 2.43
N GLU A 6 38.62 31.19 3.15
CA GLU A 6 38.64 31.23 4.62
C GLU A 6 38.59 29.80 5.21
N PRO A 7 39.52 29.41 6.11
CA PRO A 7 39.60 28.03 6.61
C PRO A 7 38.47 27.72 7.59
N GLN A 8 37.74 26.62 7.34
CA GLN A 8 36.87 26.00 8.36
C GLN A 8 37.72 25.13 9.32
N PRO A 9 37.34 24.99 10.61
CA PRO A 9 38.21 24.42 11.64
C PRO A 9 38.54 22.93 11.52
N THR A 10 37.86 22.15 10.66
CA THR A 10 38.02 20.68 10.61
C THR A 10 37.67 20.10 9.23
N GLY A 11 38.65 19.53 8.50
CA GLY A 11 38.43 18.66 7.33
C GLY A 11 39.18 19.05 6.05
N PRO A 12 39.32 18.13 5.06
CA PRO A 12 39.88 18.46 3.75
C PRO A 12 39.00 19.49 3.04
N GLN A 13 39.64 20.49 2.45
CA GLN A 13 39.01 21.72 1.97
C GLN A 13 38.05 21.44 0.81
N ARG A 14 36.74 21.41 1.08
CA ARG A 14 35.70 21.54 0.06
C ARG A 14 35.00 22.88 0.26
N PHE A 15 35.03 23.71 -0.77
CA PHE A 15 34.28 24.96 -0.85
C PHE A 15 32.79 24.61 -0.87
N VAL A 16 32.05 25.02 0.17
CA VAL A 16 30.59 24.89 0.20
C VAL A 16 30.03 26.26 -0.16
N LEU A 17 29.58 26.42 -1.40
CA LEU A 17 28.61 27.46 -1.72
C LEU A 17 27.32 27.09 -0.99
N GLU A 18 26.67 28.05 -0.32
CA GLU A 18 25.28 27.88 0.10
C GLU A 18 24.47 27.42 -1.13
N PRO A 19 23.48 26.50 -0.96
CA PRO A 19 22.78 25.85 -2.07
C PRO A 19 22.18 26.81 -3.11
N ASP A 20 21.93 28.07 -2.75
CA ASP A 20 21.31 29.10 -3.58
C ASP A 20 22.33 30.02 -4.29
N GLY A 21 23.60 29.97 -3.91
CA GLY A 21 24.64 30.90 -4.38
C GLY A 21 25.03 30.75 -5.86
N CYS A 22 24.70 29.61 -6.48
CA CYS A 22 24.96 29.38 -7.90
C CYS A 22 24.14 30.32 -8.80
N GLN A 23 22.90 30.64 -8.41
CA GLN A 23 21.98 31.46 -9.21
C GLN A 23 22.37 32.94 -9.23
N GLU A 24 23.18 33.38 -8.26
CA GLU A 24 23.70 34.76 -8.22
C GLU A 24 24.59 35.07 -9.44
N CYS A 25 25.28 34.06 -9.97
CA CYS A 25 26.13 34.17 -11.15
C CYS A 25 25.56 33.44 -12.38
N HIS A 26 24.70 32.44 -12.20
CA HIS A 26 24.10 31.62 -13.25
C HIS A 26 22.56 31.77 -13.29
N ALA A 27 22.09 32.93 -13.75
CA ALA A 27 20.65 33.27 -13.78
C ALA A 27 19.82 32.45 -14.79
N GLU A 28 20.44 31.93 -15.85
CA GLU A 28 19.84 30.99 -16.81
C GLU A 28 20.92 29.97 -17.19
N PRO A 29 20.97 28.79 -16.55
CA PRO A 29 21.88 27.75 -17.01
C PRO A 29 21.42 27.28 -18.39
N THR A 30 22.06 27.77 -19.46
CA THR A 30 21.90 27.27 -20.85
C THR A 30 22.52 25.88 -20.99
N HIS A 31 22.09 24.94 -20.16
CA HIS A 31 22.66 23.63 -20.00
C HIS A 31 21.55 22.61 -20.22
N VAL A 32 21.38 22.14 -21.45
CA VAL A 32 20.75 20.83 -21.68
C VAL A 32 21.84 19.78 -21.49
N ALA A 33 22.16 19.50 -20.23
CA ALA A 33 22.98 18.34 -19.91
C ALA A 33 22.09 17.09 -20.04
N PHE A 34 22.48 16.20 -20.94
CA PHE A 34 21.90 14.87 -20.99
C PHE A 34 22.35 14.09 -19.74
N ALA A 35 21.45 13.34 -19.12
CA ALA A 35 21.84 12.20 -18.30
C ALA A 35 22.79 11.30 -19.10
N SER A 36 23.58 10.43 -18.45
CA SER A 36 24.48 9.50 -19.17
C SER A 36 23.74 8.54 -20.13
N THR A 37 22.41 8.49 -20.05
CA THR A 37 21.49 7.77 -20.95
C THR A 37 21.04 8.57 -22.18
N GLY A 38 21.49 9.81 -22.36
CA GLY A 38 20.99 10.69 -23.43
C GLY A 38 19.61 11.29 -23.13
N THR A 39 19.13 11.20 -21.89
CA THR A 39 17.84 11.79 -21.49
C THR A 39 18.02 13.25 -21.10
N PRO A 40 17.30 14.20 -21.71
CA PRO A 40 17.39 15.61 -21.33
C PRO A 40 16.79 15.83 -19.93
N ILE A 41 17.61 16.39 -19.04
CA ILE A 41 17.18 16.89 -17.72
C ILE A 41 16.69 18.33 -17.92
N ASP A 42 15.43 18.57 -17.57
CA ASP A 42 14.83 19.90 -17.66
C ASP A 42 15.15 20.69 -16.39
N HIS A 43 16.14 21.59 -16.49
CA HIS A 43 16.56 22.42 -15.36
C HIS A 43 15.53 23.51 -15.03
N ALA A 44 14.57 23.82 -15.91
CA ALA A 44 13.45 24.70 -15.55
C ALA A 44 12.58 24.06 -14.47
N THR A 45 12.21 22.80 -14.65
CA THR A 45 11.49 22.01 -13.63
C THR A 45 12.29 21.91 -12.32
N VAL A 46 13.62 21.74 -12.38
CA VAL A 46 14.49 21.70 -11.19
C VAL A 46 14.41 23.00 -10.38
N LEU A 47 14.44 24.15 -11.06
CA LEU A 47 14.30 25.47 -10.45
C LEU A 47 12.89 25.71 -9.90
N GLU A 48 11.84 25.30 -10.62
CA GLU A 48 10.45 25.41 -10.16
C GLU A 48 10.15 24.61 -8.89
N ASN A 49 10.91 23.53 -8.65
CA ASN A 49 10.75 22.66 -7.49
C ASN A 49 11.78 22.96 -6.39
N ASP A 50 12.51 24.09 -6.46
CA ASP A 50 13.50 24.52 -5.47
C ASP A 50 14.58 23.46 -5.14
N ILE A 51 14.98 22.67 -6.14
CA ILE A 51 15.99 21.60 -5.96
C ILE A 51 17.39 22.23 -6.00
N PRO A 52 18.22 22.10 -4.94
CA PRO A 52 19.57 22.67 -4.89
C PRO A 52 20.50 22.16 -6.00
N CYS A 53 21.29 23.06 -6.61
CA CYS A 53 22.19 22.68 -7.71
C CYS A 53 23.25 21.65 -7.30
N LEU A 54 23.77 21.77 -6.06
CA LEU A 54 24.79 20.87 -5.51
C LEU A 54 24.27 19.46 -5.21
N GLN A 55 22.96 19.24 -5.27
CA GLN A 55 22.35 17.92 -5.15
C GLN A 55 22.68 17.03 -6.35
N CYS A 56 22.89 17.62 -7.53
CA CYS A 56 23.30 16.90 -8.75
C CYS A 56 24.75 17.19 -9.14
N HIS A 57 25.27 18.38 -8.80
CA HIS A 57 26.61 18.83 -9.15
C HIS A 57 27.51 18.86 -7.90
N TYR A 58 28.02 17.70 -7.50
CA TYR A 58 28.83 17.56 -6.28
C TYR A 58 30.27 18.08 -6.40
N ASP A 59 30.77 18.21 -7.64
CA ASP A 59 32.11 18.75 -7.91
C ASP A 59 32.01 19.90 -8.93
N VAL A 60 31.94 21.12 -8.38
CA VAL A 60 31.73 22.37 -9.12
C VAL A 60 32.93 23.31 -9.08
N THR A 61 34.05 22.86 -8.50
CA THR A 61 35.20 23.74 -8.27
C THR A 61 36.46 23.12 -8.87
N ALA A 62 37.06 23.80 -9.84
CA ALA A 62 38.34 23.43 -10.44
C ALA A 62 39.42 24.44 -10.04
N GLY A 63 40.51 23.94 -9.48
CA GLY A 63 41.63 24.74 -8.97
C GLY A 63 41.81 24.58 -7.46
N SER A 64 43.05 24.76 -6.98
CA SER A 64 43.40 24.53 -5.57
C SER A 64 43.25 25.77 -4.68
N GLY A 65 43.15 26.96 -5.29
CA GLY A 65 43.28 28.24 -4.58
C GLY A 65 44.62 28.39 -3.86
N GLY A 66 45.62 27.56 -4.19
CA GLY A 66 46.89 27.50 -3.51
C GLY A 66 47.71 28.79 -3.68
N LEU A 67 48.60 29.04 -2.72
CA LEU A 67 49.55 30.15 -2.77
C LEU A 67 50.85 29.66 -3.41
N ALA A 68 51.25 30.23 -4.55
CA ALA A 68 52.54 29.92 -5.15
C ALA A 68 53.67 30.66 -4.39
N GLU A 69 54.74 29.96 -4.00
CA GLU A 69 55.83 30.55 -3.18
C GLU A 69 56.54 31.75 -3.83
N ASP A 70 56.47 31.87 -5.15
CA ASP A 70 57.01 32.98 -5.93
C ASP A 70 56.09 34.19 -6.01
N ALA A 71 54.80 34.07 -5.67
CA ALA A 71 53.85 35.17 -5.69
C ALA A 71 54.30 36.33 -4.79
N CYS A 72 54.83 36.03 -3.60
CA CYS A 72 55.39 36.99 -2.65
C CYS A 72 56.56 37.78 -3.25
N ARG A 73 57.37 37.14 -4.11
CA ARG A 73 58.58 37.73 -4.69
C ARG A 73 58.28 38.76 -5.77
N SER A 74 57.08 38.72 -6.36
CA SER A 74 56.63 39.66 -7.38
C SER A 74 56.55 41.12 -6.87
N CYS A 75 56.37 41.30 -5.56
CA CYS A 75 56.30 42.61 -4.90
C CYS A 75 57.43 42.85 -3.88
N HIS A 76 57.91 41.81 -3.18
CA HIS A 76 58.92 41.95 -2.13
C HIS A 76 60.38 41.73 -2.58
N GLY A 77 60.62 41.38 -3.85
CA GLY A 77 61.97 41.20 -4.40
C GLY A 77 62.73 39.97 -3.88
N PRO A 78 63.99 39.75 -4.31
CA PRO A 78 64.81 38.63 -3.83
C PRO A 78 65.22 38.82 -2.36
N PRO A 79 65.40 37.72 -1.59
CA PRO A 79 65.70 37.81 -0.17
C PRO A 79 67.01 38.58 0.07
N GLY A 80 66.90 39.74 0.73
CA GLY A 80 68.03 40.61 1.08
C GLY A 80 67.87 42.09 0.69
N ALA A 81 66.92 42.44 -0.19
CA ALA A 81 66.61 43.82 -0.53
C ALA A 81 65.50 44.40 0.39
N ALA A 82 65.89 44.84 1.58
CA ALA A 82 65.17 45.80 2.44
C ALA A 82 63.65 45.63 2.71
N VAL A 83 63.05 44.45 2.53
CA VAL A 83 61.81 44.11 3.25
C VAL A 83 62.21 43.40 4.52
N ARG A 84 62.31 44.16 5.61
CA ARG A 84 62.27 43.57 6.95
C ARG A 84 60.90 42.92 7.11
N LEU A 85 60.80 41.60 6.91
CA LEU A 85 59.86 40.80 7.68
C LEU A 85 60.27 41.02 9.13
N THR A 86 59.66 42.02 9.77
CA THR A 86 60.09 42.51 11.08
C THR A 86 60.02 41.40 12.11
N GLY A 87 61.18 40.97 12.60
CA GLY A 87 61.34 40.22 13.84
C GLY A 87 60.89 38.76 13.75
N GLY A 88 61.64 37.87 14.38
CA GLY A 88 61.41 36.43 14.35
C GLY A 88 60.03 36.04 14.89
N GLU A 89 59.49 35.01 14.25
CA GLU A 89 58.39 34.08 14.53
C GLU A 89 57.60 33.86 13.21
N PRO A 90 57.12 32.65 12.91
CA PRO A 90 56.22 32.41 11.77
C PRO A 90 54.99 33.31 11.92
N ARG A 91 54.67 34.13 10.92
CA ARG A 91 53.39 34.85 10.91
C ARG A 91 52.32 33.90 10.41
N ASP A 92 51.19 33.85 11.11
CA ASP A 92 50.03 33.09 10.65
C ASP A 92 49.47 33.67 9.34
N ALA A 93 48.73 32.84 8.60
CA ALA A 93 48.16 33.22 7.31
C ALA A 93 47.16 34.40 7.45
N SER A 94 46.45 34.52 8.57
CA SER A 94 45.53 35.62 8.85
C SER A 94 46.24 36.98 8.91
N THR A 95 47.39 37.06 9.55
CA THR A 95 48.18 38.29 9.70
C THR A 95 48.69 38.78 8.35
N VAL A 96 49.05 37.84 7.46
CA VAL A 96 49.45 38.17 6.08
C VAL A 96 48.24 38.65 5.29
N HIS A 97 47.09 37.99 5.42
CA HIS A 97 45.85 38.42 4.77
C HIS A 97 45.41 39.81 5.23
N ASP A 98 45.34 40.09 6.53
CA ASP A 98 44.89 41.37 7.08
C ASP A 98 45.72 42.57 6.60
N GLN A 99 46.98 42.35 6.26
CA GLN A 99 47.88 43.41 5.78
C GLN A 99 47.75 43.66 4.27
N HIS A 100 47.26 42.69 3.48
CA HIS A 100 47.26 42.74 2.03
C HIS A 100 45.85 42.73 1.41
N ALA A 101 44.90 42.03 2.02
CA ALA A 101 43.50 41.92 1.60
C ALA A 101 42.62 43.04 2.20
N VAL A 102 43.11 44.28 2.15
CA VAL A 102 42.39 45.49 2.55
C VAL A 102 41.83 46.23 1.33
N ASP A 103 40.87 47.13 1.52
CA ASP A 103 40.32 47.94 0.44
C ASP A 103 41.41 48.72 -0.31
N GLY A 104 41.52 48.48 -1.62
CA GLY A 104 42.57 49.04 -2.48
C GLY A 104 43.90 48.27 -2.48
N GLY A 105 43.97 47.13 -1.80
CA GLY A 105 45.09 46.18 -1.85
C GLY A 105 45.16 45.39 -3.18
N PRO A 106 46.21 44.55 -3.36
CA PRO A 106 46.32 43.68 -4.53
C PRO A 106 45.13 42.70 -4.64
N ALA A 107 44.71 42.41 -5.87
CA ALA A 107 43.70 41.40 -6.13
C ALA A 107 44.13 40.02 -5.62
N CYS A 108 43.19 39.23 -5.10
CA CYS A 108 43.44 37.90 -4.50
C CYS A 108 44.24 36.97 -5.44
N THR A 109 43.96 37.03 -6.74
CA THR A 109 44.64 36.23 -7.79
C THR A 109 46.10 36.59 -8.04
N ARG A 110 46.62 37.66 -7.40
CA ARG A 110 48.06 37.93 -7.38
C ARG A 110 48.83 36.99 -6.45
N CYS A 111 48.13 36.38 -5.51
CA CYS A 111 48.71 35.49 -4.51
C CYS A 111 48.15 34.07 -4.65
N HIS A 112 46.83 33.94 -4.80
CA HIS A 112 46.17 32.67 -4.95
C HIS A 112 46.02 32.28 -6.43
N GLU A 113 46.20 30.99 -6.71
CA GLU A 113 45.76 30.40 -7.97
C GLU A 113 44.26 30.64 -8.18
N GLU A 114 43.86 30.80 -9.44
CA GLU A 114 42.46 30.99 -9.78
C GLU A 114 41.65 29.74 -9.42
N ILE A 115 40.53 29.97 -8.72
CA ILE A 115 39.50 28.96 -8.51
C ILE A 115 38.43 29.24 -9.56
N SER A 116 38.20 28.28 -10.45
CA SER A 116 37.13 28.36 -11.44
C SER A 116 35.96 27.49 -11.00
N HIS A 117 34.74 28.03 -11.09
CA HIS A 117 33.54 27.24 -10.87
C HIS A 117 33.10 26.61 -12.20
N SER A 118 33.13 25.29 -12.27
CA SER A 118 32.70 24.52 -13.44
C SER A 118 32.27 23.13 -12.97
N VAL A 119 31.27 22.52 -13.60
CA VAL A 119 30.88 21.14 -13.29
C VAL A 119 31.98 20.20 -13.78
N VAL A 120 32.83 19.73 -12.86
CA VAL A 120 33.96 18.83 -13.11
C VAL A 120 33.51 17.38 -13.06
N GLY A 121 32.60 17.06 -12.13
CA GLY A 121 32.07 15.71 -11.90
C GLY A 121 30.55 15.74 -11.68
N VAL A 122 29.90 14.64 -12.07
CA VAL A 122 28.44 14.49 -11.92
C VAL A 122 27.98 13.14 -11.32
N ALA A 123 28.88 12.15 -11.07
CA ALA A 123 28.60 11.03 -10.17
C ALA A 123 29.87 10.54 -9.41
N SER A 124 29.77 10.24 -8.11
CA SER A 124 30.77 9.47 -7.33
C SER A 124 30.40 7.99 -7.13
N ALA A 125 29.38 7.50 -7.84
CA ALA A 125 28.69 6.24 -7.56
C ALA A 125 29.56 4.96 -7.57
N LEU A 126 30.77 4.98 -8.15
CA LEU A 126 31.70 3.83 -8.16
C LEU A 126 32.91 3.98 -7.23
N GLU A 127 33.21 5.17 -6.72
CA GLU A 127 34.37 5.41 -5.86
C GLU A 127 33.90 6.05 -4.56
N LEU A 128 33.51 5.21 -3.60
CA LEU A 128 33.23 5.65 -2.23
C LEU A 128 34.56 5.97 -1.55
N GLU A 129 34.85 7.26 -1.38
CA GLU A 129 35.81 7.70 -0.36
C GLU A 129 35.18 7.48 1.01
N CYS A 130 35.70 6.53 1.81
CA CYS A 130 35.09 6.18 3.10
C CYS A 130 34.88 7.39 4.01
N THR A 131 35.80 8.36 3.95
CA THR A 131 35.75 9.62 4.71
C THR A 131 34.61 10.56 4.32
N ALA A 132 33.99 10.35 3.16
CA ALA A 132 32.84 11.14 2.73
C ALA A 132 31.60 10.85 3.58
N CYS A 133 31.50 9.66 4.18
CA CYS A 133 30.38 9.24 5.03
C CYS A 133 30.81 8.89 6.47
N HIS A 134 32.07 8.52 6.69
CA HIS A 134 32.63 8.18 8.01
C HIS A 134 33.61 9.26 8.47
N VAL A 135 33.11 10.22 9.25
CA VAL A 135 33.91 11.36 9.75
C VAL A 135 34.49 11.05 11.13
N GLU A 136 35.77 11.38 11.37
CA GLU A 136 36.39 11.29 12.70
C GLU A 136 35.69 12.24 13.69
N GLY A 137 35.14 11.69 14.77
CA GLY A 137 34.54 12.47 15.88
C GLY A 137 33.15 12.01 16.31
N ASP A 138 32.43 11.28 15.46
CA ASP A 138 31.12 10.71 15.78
C ASP A 138 31.24 9.26 16.31
N PRO A 139 30.84 8.98 17.57
CA PRO A 139 30.86 7.63 18.16
C PRO A 139 30.03 6.59 17.39
N ALA A 140 28.99 7.00 16.67
CA ALA A 140 28.12 6.11 15.88
C ALA A 140 28.75 5.70 14.54
N LEU A 141 29.61 6.54 13.97
CA LEU A 141 30.32 6.30 12.69
C LEU A 141 31.72 5.69 12.89
N ARG A 142 32.08 5.37 14.13
CA ARG A 142 33.41 4.93 14.60
C ARG A 142 33.67 3.42 14.51
N GLN A 143 32.79 2.67 13.86
CA GLN A 143 32.99 1.24 13.67
C GLN A 143 34.27 1.01 12.85
N PRO A 144 35.08 -0.04 13.13
CA PRO A 144 36.16 -0.42 12.25
C PRO A 144 35.57 -0.69 10.86
N VAL A 145 35.87 0.19 9.91
CA VAL A 145 35.35 0.11 8.55
C VAL A 145 36.21 -0.89 7.81
N ASP A 146 35.67 -2.06 7.52
CA ASP A 146 36.26 -2.96 6.54
C ASP A 146 36.22 -2.25 5.18
N SER A 147 37.34 -2.18 4.47
CA SER A 147 37.42 -1.58 3.13
C SER A 147 36.53 -2.27 2.09
N THR A 148 35.93 -3.43 2.43
CA THR A 148 34.94 -4.14 1.62
C THR A 148 33.49 -3.84 2.00
N ALA A 149 33.25 -3.02 3.03
CA ALA A 149 31.90 -2.60 3.38
C ALA A 149 31.23 -1.88 2.19
N HIS A 150 29.97 -2.25 1.89
CA HIS A 150 29.14 -1.73 0.81
C HIS A 150 29.48 -2.20 -0.62
N VAL A 151 30.41 -3.13 -0.81
CA VAL A 151 30.75 -3.63 -2.16
C VAL A 151 29.53 -4.25 -2.83
N GLU A 152 28.74 -5.05 -2.12
CA GLU A 152 27.53 -5.67 -2.68
C GLU A 152 26.46 -4.62 -3.00
N ASP A 153 26.29 -3.60 -2.16
CA ASP A 153 25.38 -2.47 -2.41
C ASP A 153 25.77 -1.75 -3.71
N GLN A 154 27.07 -1.50 -3.91
CA GLN A 154 27.61 -0.87 -5.12
C GLN A 154 27.41 -1.73 -6.36
N LEU A 155 27.68 -3.04 -6.26
CA LEU A 155 27.50 -3.98 -7.36
C LEU A 155 26.03 -4.03 -7.80
N VAL A 156 25.10 -4.15 -6.85
CA VAL A 156 23.66 -4.14 -7.14
C VAL A 156 23.24 -2.81 -7.76
N PHE A 157 23.68 -1.67 -7.19
CA PHE A 157 23.37 -0.33 -7.69
C PHE A 157 23.88 -0.12 -9.13
N ALA A 158 25.10 -0.57 -9.43
CA ALA A 158 25.70 -0.52 -10.75
C ALA A 158 25.15 -1.58 -11.73
N GLY A 159 24.38 -2.55 -11.25
CA GLY A 159 23.88 -3.67 -12.06
C GLY A 159 25.00 -4.63 -12.48
N LEU A 160 26.04 -4.79 -11.65
CA LEU A 160 27.17 -5.65 -11.90
C LEU A 160 27.03 -6.96 -11.12
N SER A 161 27.23 -8.08 -11.81
CA SER A 161 27.36 -9.39 -11.19
C SER A 161 28.34 -10.23 -12.00
N PRO A 162 29.31 -10.92 -11.39
CA PRO A 162 30.19 -11.84 -12.09
C PRO A 162 29.45 -13.13 -12.53
N PHE A 163 28.22 -13.34 -12.06
CA PHE A 163 27.43 -14.56 -12.29
C PHE A 163 26.15 -14.31 -13.09
N HIS A 164 25.91 -13.06 -13.53
CA HIS A 164 24.74 -12.70 -14.32
C HIS A 164 25.09 -11.64 -15.35
N GLU A 165 24.81 -11.92 -16.62
CA GLU A 165 25.00 -10.98 -17.73
C GLU A 165 23.72 -10.17 -18.01
N GLY A 166 23.87 -8.90 -18.39
CA GLY A 166 22.75 -8.10 -18.88
C GLY A 166 21.83 -7.50 -17.80
N ALA A 167 22.29 -7.42 -16.55
CA ALA A 167 21.63 -6.58 -15.55
C ALA A 167 21.89 -5.12 -15.94
N LEU A 168 20.81 -4.35 -16.14
CA LEU A 168 20.94 -2.92 -16.39
C LEU A 168 21.29 -2.22 -15.07
N PRO A 169 22.14 -1.19 -15.10
CA PRO A 169 22.36 -0.36 -13.94
C PRO A 169 21.06 0.26 -13.45
N ALA A 170 20.98 0.51 -12.14
CA ALA A 170 19.80 1.13 -11.54
C ALA A 170 19.45 2.45 -12.25
N VAL A 171 18.17 2.81 -12.25
CA VAL A 171 17.76 4.15 -12.75
C VAL A 171 18.46 5.26 -12.01
N LYS A 172 18.63 5.08 -10.70
CA LYS A 172 19.31 5.99 -9.80
C LYS A 172 20.77 6.17 -10.21
N PHE A 173 21.47 5.05 -10.44
CA PHE A 173 22.84 5.04 -10.94
C PHE A 173 22.96 5.76 -12.30
N ARG A 174 22.06 5.47 -13.24
CA ARG A 174 22.04 6.12 -14.57
C ARG A 174 21.68 7.61 -14.51
N ALA A 175 20.87 7.99 -13.53
CA ALA A 175 20.56 9.38 -13.20
C ALA A 175 21.67 10.05 -12.37
N ARG A 176 22.77 9.32 -12.06
CA ARG A 176 23.94 9.79 -11.32
C ARG A 176 23.66 10.18 -9.86
N ILE A 177 22.59 9.63 -9.29
CA ILE A 177 22.27 9.77 -7.87
C ILE A 177 23.39 9.11 -7.05
N SER A 178 23.93 9.84 -6.09
CA SER A 178 24.96 9.41 -5.16
C SER A 178 24.35 8.62 -3.99
N CYS A 179 25.19 7.95 -3.20
CA CYS A 179 24.73 7.27 -1.98
C CYS A 179 24.18 8.27 -0.96
N GLN A 180 24.76 9.47 -0.86
CA GLN A 180 24.40 10.49 0.14
C GLN A 180 23.06 11.17 -0.16
N ASP A 181 22.64 11.16 -1.43
CA ASP A 181 21.35 11.70 -1.87
C ASP A 181 20.16 10.92 -1.29
N CYS A 182 20.41 9.70 -0.78
CA CYS A 182 19.41 8.92 -0.05
C CYS A 182 19.86 8.61 1.38
N HIS A 183 21.15 8.32 1.60
CA HIS A 183 21.70 8.02 2.92
C HIS A 183 22.20 9.28 3.62
N SER A 184 21.26 10.14 4.05
CA SER A 184 21.58 11.33 4.82
C SER A 184 22.14 11.01 6.20
N ALA A 185 22.76 12.01 6.86
CA ALA A 185 23.30 11.86 8.21
C ALA A 185 22.26 11.31 9.21
N ALA A 186 21.01 11.79 9.11
CA ALA A 186 19.91 11.30 9.92
C ALA A 186 19.61 9.81 9.67
N ALA A 187 19.60 9.38 8.41
CA ALA A 187 19.43 7.97 8.05
C ALA A 187 20.60 7.09 8.53
N MET A 188 21.83 7.60 8.45
CA MET A 188 23.03 6.88 8.87
C MET A 188 23.14 6.73 10.40
N GLN A 189 22.73 7.74 11.17
CA GLN A 189 22.73 7.71 12.64
C GLN A 189 21.62 6.83 13.23
N ALA A 190 20.52 6.65 12.49
CA ALA A 190 19.44 5.76 12.92
C ALA A 190 19.89 4.29 12.88
N ALA A 191 19.42 3.52 13.86
CA ALA A 191 19.74 2.09 13.95
C ALA A 191 19.38 1.33 12.65
N PRO A 192 20.18 0.34 12.23
CA PRO A 192 19.87 -0.51 11.08
C PRO A 192 18.46 -1.09 11.20
N ASP A 193 17.75 -1.17 10.08
CA ASP A 193 16.39 -1.70 9.97
C ASP A 193 15.32 -1.05 10.88
N SER A 194 15.63 0.09 11.50
CA SER A 194 14.67 0.79 12.35
C SER A 194 13.63 1.58 11.54
N PRO A 195 12.40 1.73 12.07
CA PRO A 195 11.40 2.63 11.47
C PRO A 195 11.91 4.07 11.32
N ALA A 196 12.77 4.52 12.23
CA ALA A 196 13.38 5.85 12.17
C ALA A 196 14.30 5.99 10.94
N ARG A 197 15.12 4.97 10.65
CA ARG A 197 15.98 4.95 9.44
C ARG A 197 15.14 4.97 8.17
N LEU A 198 14.12 4.12 8.09
CA LEU A 198 13.23 4.08 6.94
C LEU A 198 12.50 5.41 6.73
N SER A 199 12.07 6.06 7.82
CA SER A 199 11.46 7.39 7.77
C SER A 199 12.42 8.47 7.28
N ALA A 200 13.69 8.44 7.68
CA ALA A 200 14.69 9.39 7.18
C ALA A 200 14.94 9.18 5.68
N LEU A 201 15.14 7.94 5.23
CA LEU A 201 15.30 7.61 3.81
C LEU A 201 14.09 8.06 2.97
N ARG A 202 12.87 7.90 3.51
CA ARG A 202 11.63 8.33 2.84
C ARG A 202 11.60 9.84 2.59
N GLN A 203 12.12 10.63 3.52
CA GLN A 203 12.17 12.09 3.36
C GLN A 203 13.07 12.49 2.18
N GLU A 204 14.22 11.83 2.04
CA GLU A 204 15.11 12.06 0.89
C GLU A 204 14.46 11.67 -0.45
N CYS A 205 13.67 10.58 -0.46
CA CYS A 205 12.92 10.17 -1.66
C CYS A 205 11.86 11.21 -2.06
N VAL A 206 11.12 11.74 -1.06
CA VAL A 206 10.04 12.71 -1.26
C VAL A 206 10.59 14.07 -1.73
N ALA A 207 11.81 14.44 -1.37
CA ALA A 207 12.43 15.68 -1.82
C ALA A 207 12.56 15.76 -3.36
N CYS A 208 12.77 14.64 -4.04
CA CYS A 208 12.86 14.60 -5.51
C CYS A 208 11.56 14.17 -6.19
N HIS A 209 10.75 13.31 -5.56
CA HIS A 209 9.60 12.67 -6.19
C HIS A 209 8.24 13.18 -5.70
N GLY A 210 8.22 14.02 -4.66
CA GLY A 210 6.99 14.49 -4.01
C GLY A 210 6.35 13.45 -3.09
N SER A 211 5.30 13.87 -2.37
CA SER A 211 4.67 13.10 -1.28
C SER A 211 4.00 11.80 -1.75
N ARG A 212 3.62 11.70 -3.03
CA ARG A 212 3.00 10.48 -3.61
C ARG A 212 3.96 9.29 -3.66
N PHE A 213 5.27 9.51 -3.58
CA PHE A 213 6.28 8.44 -3.55
C PHE A 213 6.60 7.96 -2.13
N ALA A 214 6.05 8.58 -1.09
CA ALA A 214 6.39 8.29 0.30
C ALA A 214 6.18 6.82 0.69
N GLY A 215 5.13 6.15 0.17
CA GLY A 215 4.84 4.74 0.49
C GLY A 215 5.67 3.71 -0.29
N LEU A 216 6.27 4.09 -1.43
CA LEU A 216 6.91 3.11 -2.32
C LEU A 216 8.17 2.49 -1.73
N LEU A 217 8.93 3.24 -0.92
CA LEU A 217 10.14 2.70 -0.31
C LEU A 217 9.84 1.55 0.64
N ASP A 218 8.73 1.63 1.39
CA ASP A 218 8.27 0.57 2.28
C ASP A 218 7.92 -0.69 1.49
N GLU A 219 7.13 -0.54 0.43
CA GLU A 219 6.76 -1.63 -0.48
C GLU A 219 8.01 -2.30 -1.09
N TRP A 220 8.98 -1.50 -1.53
CA TRP A 220 10.24 -2.01 -2.08
C TRP A 220 11.04 -2.81 -1.06
N VAL A 221 11.22 -2.27 0.15
CA VAL A 221 11.99 -2.93 1.20
C VAL A 221 11.30 -4.22 1.65
N GLU A 222 10.00 -4.18 1.90
CA GLU A 222 9.24 -5.35 2.35
C GLU A 222 9.14 -6.42 1.26
N GLY A 223 8.78 -6.01 0.04
CA GLY A 223 8.66 -6.89 -1.12
C GLY A 223 9.98 -7.56 -1.45
N MET A 224 11.08 -6.80 -1.51
CA MET A 224 12.41 -7.34 -1.82
C MET A 224 12.85 -8.32 -0.73
N ARG A 225 12.74 -7.95 0.55
CA ARG A 225 13.06 -8.86 1.66
C ARG A 225 12.25 -10.16 1.60
N ALA A 226 10.96 -10.06 1.28
CA ALA A 226 10.10 -11.23 1.18
C ALA A 226 10.50 -12.14 0.01
N ASN A 227 10.80 -11.57 -1.16
CA ASN A 227 11.25 -12.33 -2.33
C ASN A 227 12.63 -12.96 -2.10
N THR A 228 13.61 -12.22 -1.55
CA THR A 228 14.92 -12.75 -1.17
C THR A 228 14.81 -13.90 -0.16
N ARG A 229 13.90 -13.84 0.82
CA ARG A 229 13.66 -14.94 1.76
C ARG A 229 13.10 -16.18 1.05
N SER A 230 12.12 -16.01 0.16
CA SER A 230 11.53 -17.11 -0.60
C SER A 230 12.54 -17.80 -1.52
N VAL A 231 13.36 -17.02 -2.23
CA VAL A 231 14.44 -17.55 -3.08
C VAL A 231 15.51 -18.24 -2.25
N GLY A 232 15.95 -17.62 -1.15
CA GLY A 232 16.95 -18.21 -0.26
C GLY A 232 16.51 -19.56 0.31
N ALA A 233 15.24 -19.68 0.72
CA ALA A 233 14.70 -20.96 1.18
C ALA A 233 14.70 -22.04 0.07
N TYR A 234 14.40 -21.66 -1.17
CA TYR A 234 14.41 -22.56 -2.31
C TYR A 234 15.83 -23.05 -2.64
N VAL A 235 16.80 -22.13 -2.73
CA VAL A 235 18.21 -22.45 -3.00
C VAL A 235 18.82 -23.30 -1.87
N ALA A 236 18.57 -22.92 -0.62
CA ALA A 236 19.06 -23.64 0.55
C ALA A 236 18.51 -25.07 0.64
N GLY A 237 17.32 -25.34 0.08
CA GLY A 237 16.73 -26.68 0.01
C GLY A 237 17.54 -27.67 -0.83
N LEU A 238 18.48 -27.19 -1.66
CA LEU A 238 19.36 -28.02 -2.47
C LEU A 238 20.70 -28.33 -1.78
N HIS A 239 21.01 -27.67 -0.67
CA HIS A 239 22.27 -27.87 0.04
C HIS A 239 22.34 -29.26 0.69
N GLY A 240 23.43 -29.98 0.40
CA GLY A 240 23.71 -31.29 0.98
C GLY A 240 22.88 -32.44 0.41
N ASP A 241 22.17 -32.27 -0.71
CA ASP A 241 21.61 -33.41 -1.45
C ASP A 241 22.74 -34.13 -2.19
N PRO A 242 23.02 -35.41 -1.89
CA PRO A 242 24.13 -36.14 -2.50
C PRO A 242 24.06 -36.25 -4.02
N ARG A 243 22.87 -36.12 -4.62
CA ARG A 243 22.69 -36.20 -6.08
C ARG A 243 23.08 -34.89 -6.76
N ILE A 244 22.89 -33.76 -6.07
CA ILE A 244 23.39 -32.46 -6.54
C ILE A 244 24.91 -32.47 -6.45
N ASP A 245 25.47 -32.84 -5.31
CA ASP A 245 26.93 -32.82 -5.07
C ASP A 245 27.69 -33.81 -5.98
N ALA A 246 27.05 -34.92 -6.38
CA ALA A 246 27.65 -35.90 -7.29
C ALA A 246 27.62 -35.47 -8.77
N SER A 247 26.86 -34.43 -9.14
CA SER A 247 26.71 -33.95 -10.51
C SER A 247 27.40 -32.59 -10.67
N PRO A 248 28.57 -32.50 -11.34
CA PRO A 248 29.31 -31.24 -11.48
C PRO A 248 28.48 -30.11 -12.11
N ASP A 249 27.64 -30.44 -13.10
CA ASP A 249 26.78 -29.46 -13.76
C ASP A 249 25.71 -28.93 -12.79
N ALA A 250 25.10 -29.81 -11.98
CA ALA A 250 24.09 -29.43 -11.00
C ALA A 250 24.69 -28.61 -9.85
N ASP A 251 25.85 -29.03 -9.36
CA ASP A 251 26.63 -28.34 -8.33
C ASP A 251 27.00 -26.92 -8.76
N SER A 252 27.45 -26.76 -10.02
CA SER A 252 27.77 -25.45 -10.61
C SER A 252 26.56 -24.53 -10.68
N LEU A 253 25.42 -25.03 -11.18
CA LEU A 253 24.19 -24.23 -11.29
C LEU A 253 23.66 -23.81 -9.91
N ARG A 254 23.69 -24.73 -8.92
CA ARG A 254 23.35 -24.40 -7.54
C ARG A 254 24.29 -23.33 -6.98
N SER A 255 25.58 -23.42 -7.25
CA SER A 255 26.57 -22.42 -6.81
C SER A 255 26.34 -21.04 -7.42
N VAL A 256 25.92 -20.97 -8.70
CA VAL A 256 25.54 -19.71 -9.35
C VAL A 256 24.29 -19.13 -8.69
N ALA A 257 23.26 -19.95 -8.48
CA ALA A 257 22.04 -19.53 -7.79
C ALA A 257 22.32 -18.98 -6.38
N ASP A 258 23.17 -19.66 -5.60
CA ASP A 258 23.59 -19.21 -4.27
C ASP A 258 24.35 -17.88 -4.32
N SER A 259 25.21 -17.70 -5.32
CA SER A 259 25.98 -16.46 -5.50
C SER A 259 25.09 -15.27 -5.88
N LEU A 260 24.11 -15.49 -6.77
CA LEU A 260 23.13 -14.46 -7.14
C LEU A 260 22.24 -14.08 -5.96
N TRP A 261 21.72 -15.06 -5.23
CA TRP A 261 20.93 -14.81 -4.02
C TRP A 261 21.75 -14.07 -2.95
N THR A 262 22.99 -14.49 -2.70
CA THR A 262 23.88 -13.86 -1.73
C THR A 262 24.16 -12.41 -2.09
N LEU A 263 24.45 -12.11 -3.37
CA LEU A 263 24.68 -10.75 -3.84
C LEU A 263 23.45 -9.85 -3.58
N ILE A 264 22.24 -10.31 -3.91
CA ILE A 264 21.03 -9.51 -3.70
C ILE A 264 20.67 -9.38 -2.23
N SER A 265 20.91 -10.42 -1.42
CA SER A 265 20.66 -10.39 0.01
C SER A 265 21.61 -9.44 0.74
N ALA A 266 22.90 -9.45 0.38
CA ALA A 266 23.91 -8.61 1.00
C ALA A 266 23.90 -7.17 0.46
N GLY A 267 23.68 -6.99 -0.85
CA GLY A 267 23.66 -5.69 -1.52
C GLY A 267 22.30 -4.98 -1.52
N HIS A 268 21.35 -5.48 -0.73
CA HIS A 268 20.00 -4.95 -0.56
C HIS A 268 19.35 -4.57 -1.90
N GLY A 269 18.69 -5.53 -2.55
CA GLY A 269 18.10 -5.38 -3.90
C GLY A 269 17.27 -4.11 -4.19
N VAL A 270 16.84 -3.36 -3.18
CA VAL A 270 16.22 -2.02 -3.30
C VAL A 270 17.08 -0.97 -3.99
N HIS A 271 18.40 -1.15 -4.03
CA HIS A 271 19.29 -0.29 -4.80
C HIS A 271 19.06 -0.42 -6.32
N ASN A 272 18.54 -1.56 -6.79
CA ASN A 272 18.20 -1.82 -8.18
C ASN A 272 17.05 -2.83 -8.31
N ILE A 273 15.80 -2.39 -8.05
CA ILE A 273 14.61 -3.28 -8.02
C ILE A 273 14.53 -4.22 -9.23
N GLY A 274 14.59 -3.69 -10.45
CA GLY A 274 14.45 -4.50 -11.65
C GLY A 274 15.64 -5.42 -11.93
N GLY A 275 16.86 -4.96 -11.61
CA GLY A 275 18.05 -5.82 -11.70
C GLY A 275 18.04 -6.95 -10.67
N ALA A 276 17.67 -6.63 -9.43
CA ALA A 276 17.56 -7.58 -8.34
C ALA A 276 16.45 -8.61 -8.57
N ASP A 277 15.27 -8.19 -9.04
CA ASP A 277 14.17 -9.10 -9.38
C ASP A 277 14.59 -10.10 -10.46
N ARG A 278 15.30 -9.64 -11.50
CA ARG A 278 15.84 -10.53 -12.54
C ARG A 278 16.85 -11.52 -11.98
N MET A 279 17.84 -11.06 -11.22
CA MET A 279 18.84 -11.95 -10.61
C MET A 279 18.23 -12.99 -9.67
N LEU A 280 17.18 -12.62 -8.92
CA LEU A 280 16.43 -13.56 -8.07
C LEU A 280 15.67 -14.61 -8.89
N ARG A 281 15.07 -14.22 -10.02
CA ARG A 281 14.42 -15.17 -10.94
C ARG A 281 15.41 -16.10 -11.62
N ASP A 282 16.57 -15.60 -12.00
CA ASP A 282 17.64 -16.41 -12.59
C ASP A 282 18.21 -17.40 -11.56
N ALA A 283 18.39 -16.97 -10.30
CA ALA A 283 18.75 -17.89 -9.22
C ALA A 283 17.74 -19.04 -9.04
N LEU A 284 16.43 -18.76 -9.13
CA LEU A 284 15.40 -19.80 -9.11
C LEU A 284 15.48 -20.73 -10.33
N ALA A 285 15.69 -20.16 -11.52
CA ALA A 285 15.79 -20.93 -12.76
C ALA A 285 16.99 -21.89 -12.72
N ASP A 286 18.15 -21.41 -12.27
CA ASP A 286 19.37 -22.19 -12.12
C ASP A 286 19.23 -23.26 -11.03
N ALA A 287 18.63 -22.94 -9.88
CA ALA A 287 18.36 -23.91 -8.82
C ALA A 287 17.39 -25.02 -9.28
N ALA A 288 16.37 -24.67 -10.04
CA ALA A 288 15.46 -25.65 -10.63
C ALA A 288 16.14 -26.50 -11.71
N GLU A 289 17.03 -25.93 -12.52
CA GLU A 289 17.82 -26.68 -13.50
C GLU A 289 18.81 -27.61 -12.81
N ALA A 290 19.48 -27.18 -11.74
CA ALA A 290 20.35 -28.01 -10.93
C ALA A 290 19.62 -29.28 -10.45
N SER A 291 18.40 -29.11 -9.95
CA SER A 291 17.53 -30.22 -9.56
C SER A 291 17.30 -31.19 -10.73
N ARG A 292 16.93 -30.69 -11.91
CA ARG A 292 16.72 -31.54 -13.10
C ARG A 292 17.99 -32.27 -13.52
N ARG A 293 19.15 -31.62 -13.48
CA ARG A 293 20.47 -32.19 -13.82
C ARG A 293 20.92 -33.28 -12.85
N ALA A 294 20.47 -33.21 -11.60
CA ALA A 294 20.67 -34.26 -10.60
C ALA A 294 19.61 -35.37 -10.66
N GLY A 295 18.70 -35.35 -11.64
CA GLY A 295 17.62 -36.33 -11.78
C GLY A 295 16.50 -36.16 -10.75
N LEU A 296 16.36 -34.95 -10.20
CA LEU A 296 15.31 -34.58 -9.25
C LEU A 296 14.14 -33.94 -9.98
N VAL A 297 12.95 -34.04 -9.36
CA VAL A 297 11.83 -33.17 -9.70
C VAL A 297 12.01 -31.88 -8.91
N PRO A 298 12.13 -30.71 -9.57
CA PRO A 298 12.23 -29.43 -8.86
C PRO A 298 11.00 -29.19 -8.00
N ALA A 299 11.20 -28.58 -6.82
CA ALA A 299 10.08 -28.07 -6.05
C ALA A 299 9.33 -26.98 -6.85
N PRO A 300 8.05 -26.72 -6.56
CA PRO A 300 7.34 -25.60 -7.16
C PRO A 300 8.09 -24.29 -6.91
N LEU A 301 8.27 -23.49 -7.97
CA LEU A 301 8.93 -22.20 -7.86
C LEU A 301 8.09 -21.25 -6.98
N PRO A 302 8.72 -20.49 -6.07
CA PRO A 302 7.99 -19.48 -5.33
C PRO A 302 7.51 -18.37 -6.27
N ASP A 303 6.28 -17.93 -6.07
CA ASP A 303 5.73 -16.78 -6.79
C ASP A 303 6.34 -15.47 -6.26
N LEU A 304 7.14 -14.82 -7.10
CA LEU A 304 7.76 -13.52 -6.83
C LEU A 304 6.86 -12.34 -7.25
N GLY A 305 5.69 -12.59 -7.83
CA GLY A 305 4.80 -11.60 -8.41
C GLY A 305 5.19 -11.21 -9.85
N PRO A 306 4.61 -10.11 -10.38
CA PRO A 306 4.94 -9.59 -11.70
C PRO A 306 6.42 -9.25 -11.85
N VAL A 307 6.94 -9.38 -13.08
CA VAL A 307 8.34 -9.04 -13.40
C VAL A 307 8.56 -7.53 -13.28
N ALA A 308 9.54 -7.11 -12.49
CA ALA A 308 9.81 -5.69 -12.24
C ALA A 308 10.73 -5.04 -13.30
N ASP A 309 10.38 -5.18 -14.59
CA ASP A 309 11.19 -4.61 -15.68
C ASP A 309 10.87 -3.13 -15.98
N ALA A 310 11.63 -2.54 -16.90
CA ALA A 310 11.53 -1.11 -17.22
C ALA A 310 10.17 -0.66 -17.80
N ALA A 311 9.40 -1.57 -18.37
CA ALA A 311 8.11 -1.30 -19.01
C ALA A 311 6.90 -1.67 -18.12
N SER A 312 7.15 -2.29 -16.97
CA SER A 312 6.12 -2.78 -16.04
C SER A 312 5.73 -1.77 -14.95
N CYS A 313 4.47 -1.83 -14.50
CA CYS A 313 4.01 -1.14 -13.29
C CYS A 313 4.78 -1.61 -12.02
N ALA A 314 5.19 -2.89 -12.03
CA ALA A 314 5.88 -3.55 -10.92
C ALA A 314 7.29 -3.02 -10.66
N ARG A 315 7.83 -2.21 -11.58
CA ARG A 315 9.07 -1.45 -11.36
C ARG A 315 8.96 -0.46 -10.21
N CYS A 316 7.81 0.19 -10.10
CA CYS A 316 7.52 1.18 -9.07
C CYS A 316 6.64 0.55 -7.98
N HIS A 317 5.62 -0.21 -8.34
CA HIS A 317 4.75 -0.92 -7.39
C HIS A 317 5.27 -2.34 -7.18
N TYR A 318 6.38 -2.47 -6.43
CA TYR A 318 7.00 -3.76 -6.24
C TYR A 318 6.20 -4.61 -5.25
N ARG A 319 5.58 -5.67 -5.77
CA ARG A 319 4.78 -6.65 -5.02
C ARG A 319 3.66 -5.99 -4.19
N PRO A 320 2.65 -5.39 -4.85
CA PRO A 320 1.53 -4.76 -4.15
C PRO A 320 0.85 -5.76 -3.21
N GLY A 321 0.59 -5.33 -1.98
CA GLY A 321 0.00 -6.14 -0.94
C GLY A 321 -1.53 -6.26 -1.05
N ARG A 322 -2.18 -6.50 0.10
CA ARG A 322 -3.64 -6.42 0.20
C ARG A 322 -4.09 -4.97 0.22
N SER A 323 -5.04 -4.61 -0.64
CA SER A 323 -5.67 -3.28 -0.62
C SER A 323 -7.02 -3.35 0.09
N HIS A 324 -7.29 -2.35 0.92
CA HIS A 324 -8.54 -2.21 1.68
C HIS A 324 -9.28 -0.90 1.38
N GLU A 325 -8.78 -0.08 0.45
CA GLU A 325 -9.11 1.35 0.43
C GLU A 325 -10.37 1.70 -0.38
N ARG A 326 -10.84 0.81 -1.28
CA ARG A 326 -11.97 1.12 -2.17
C ARG A 326 -13.16 0.17 -2.06
N PHE A 327 -12.94 -1.07 -1.64
CA PHE A 327 -13.99 -2.06 -1.46
C PHE A 327 -14.07 -2.45 0.03
N PRO A 328 -15.27 -2.74 0.55
CA PRO A 328 -15.43 -3.17 1.94
C PRO A 328 -14.69 -4.49 2.24
N GLU A 329 -14.48 -5.30 1.21
CA GLU A 329 -13.71 -6.55 1.31
C GLU A 329 -12.22 -6.36 0.94
N PRO A 330 -11.30 -7.04 1.63
CA PRO A 330 -9.88 -7.05 1.28
C PRO A 330 -9.64 -7.65 -0.11
N PHE A 331 -8.99 -6.91 -1.00
CA PHE A 331 -8.52 -7.43 -2.28
C PHE A 331 -7.05 -7.84 -2.18
N ASP A 332 -6.72 -9.08 -2.57
CA ASP A 332 -5.35 -9.61 -2.57
C ASP A 332 -4.78 -9.64 -3.99
N HIS A 333 -3.90 -8.69 -4.31
CA HIS A 333 -3.27 -8.63 -5.63
C HIS A 333 -2.46 -9.88 -5.96
N ARG A 334 -1.94 -10.62 -4.97
CA ARG A 334 -1.16 -11.84 -5.23
C ARG A 334 -2.03 -12.99 -5.72
N ALA A 335 -3.27 -13.04 -5.23
CA ALA A 335 -4.23 -14.03 -5.71
C ALA A 335 -4.67 -13.76 -7.16
N HIS A 336 -4.55 -12.51 -7.62
CA HIS A 336 -5.08 -12.07 -8.91
C HIS A 336 -4.03 -11.69 -9.96
N GLY A 337 -2.80 -11.30 -9.59
CA GLY A 337 -1.80 -10.69 -10.49
C GLY A 337 -0.53 -11.52 -10.75
N GLY A 338 -0.61 -12.84 -10.67
CA GLY A 338 0.50 -13.76 -11.00
C GLY A 338 0.69 -13.98 -12.51
N ALA A 339 1.58 -14.91 -12.89
CA ALA A 339 1.95 -15.19 -14.29
C ALA A 339 0.81 -15.69 -15.20
N GLU A 340 -0.28 -16.20 -14.61
CA GLU A 340 -1.51 -16.62 -15.30
C GLU A 340 -2.74 -15.83 -14.80
N GLY A 341 -2.51 -14.72 -14.10
CA GLY A 341 -3.54 -13.88 -13.50
C GLY A 341 -4.06 -12.78 -14.42
N LEU A 342 -4.78 -11.83 -13.82
CA LEU A 342 -5.21 -10.59 -14.44
C LEU A 342 -4.04 -9.63 -14.62
N GLU A 343 -4.05 -8.92 -15.74
CA GLU A 343 -3.11 -7.83 -15.99
C GLU A 343 -3.50 -6.61 -15.14
N CYS A 344 -2.52 -5.79 -14.75
CA CYS A 344 -2.80 -4.59 -13.94
C CYS A 344 -3.81 -3.66 -14.65
N ALA A 345 -3.72 -3.56 -15.98
CA ALA A 345 -4.56 -2.72 -16.81
C ALA A 345 -6.01 -3.23 -16.95
N ASP A 346 -6.30 -4.45 -16.51
CA ASP A 346 -7.68 -4.97 -16.48
C ASP A 346 -8.50 -4.28 -15.38
N CYS A 347 -7.83 -3.83 -14.31
CA CYS A 347 -8.45 -3.24 -13.12
C CYS A 347 -8.05 -1.78 -12.87
N HIS A 348 -6.92 -1.36 -13.44
CA HIS A 348 -6.36 -0.02 -13.28
C HIS A 348 -6.22 0.69 -14.62
N THR A 349 -6.24 2.02 -14.59
CA THR A 349 -5.97 2.84 -15.77
C THR A 349 -4.55 2.56 -16.30
N PRO A 350 -4.39 2.38 -17.62
CA PRO A 350 -3.07 2.17 -18.22
C PRO A 350 -2.22 3.43 -18.05
N ALA A 351 -1.00 3.22 -17.56
CA ALA A 351 -0.12 4.25 -17.02
C ALA A 351 0.42 5.22 -18.09
N SER A 352 -0.21 6.38 -18.24
CA SER A 352 0.57 7.60 -18.50
C SER A 352 1.16 8.01 -17.15
N LEU A 353 2.48 7.94 -16.97
CA LEU A 353 3.11 8.54 -15.78
C LEU A 353 2.98 10.07 -15.83
N PHE A 354 2.85 10.61 -17.03
CA PHE A 354 2.79 12.04 -17.30
C PHE A 354 1.77 12.35 -18.39
N VAL A 355 1.11 13.51 -18.29
CA VAL A 355 0.34 14.09 -19.38
C VAL A 355 1.29 14.51 -20.51
N ALA A 356 0.88 14.29 -21.75
CA ALA A 356 1.76 14.12 -22.92
C ALA A 356 2.58 15.36 -23.35
N GLU A 357 2.41 16.54 -22.75
CA GLU A 357 3.07 17.78 -23.22
C GLU A 357 3.96 18.47 -22.17
N ASP A 358 3.76 18.18 -20.89
CA ASP A 358 4.24 19.02 -19.79
C ASP A 358 4.87 18.24 -18.63
N ARG A 359 5.06 16.91 -18.75
CA ARG A 359 5.66 16.05 -17.70
C ARG A 359 4.99 16.20 -16.33
N VAL A 360 3.75 16.68 -16.29
CA VAL A 360 2.93 16.74 -15.08
C VAL A 360 2.44 15.34 -14.77
N PHE A 361 2.57 14.91 -13.52
CA PHE A 361 2.10 13.60 -13.07
C PHE A 361 0.62 13.43 -13.38
N ASP A 362 0.26 12.35 -14.08
CA ASP A 362 -1.13 12.04 -14.40
C ASP A 362 -1.91 11.74 -13.10
N PRO A 363 -2.88 12.57 -12.69
CA PRO A 363 -3.65 12.32 -11.48
C PRO A 363 -4.46 11.03 -11.55
N ASP A 364 -4.72 10.51 -12.76
CA ASP A 364 -5.47 9.28 -12.98
C ASP A 364 -4.56 8.05 -13.06
N HIS A 365 -3.23 8.18 -12.90
CA HIS A 365 -2.28 7.05 -12.90
C HIS A 365 -2.66 5.98 -11.87
N GLY A 366 -2.80 4.74 -12.33
CA GLY A 366 -3.11 3.61 -11.45
C GLY A 366 -4.49 3.70 -10.81
N GLY A 367 -5.36 4.60 -11.28
CA GLY A 367 -6.74 4.73 -10.83
C GLY A 367 -7.52 3.44 -11.09
N ILE A 368 -8.42 3.09 -10.18
CA ILE A 368 -9.24 1.86 -10.29
C ILE A 368 -10.36 2.11 -11.30
N THR A 369 -10.46 1.26 -12.32
CA THR A 369 -11.51 1.30 -13.36
C THR A 369 -12.74 0.48 -12.99
N LEU A 370 -12.63 -0.42 -12.01
CA LEU A 370 -13.68 -1.33 -11.58
C LEU A 370 -14.61 -0.73 -10.51
N ALA A 371 -15.88 -1.10 -10.60
CA ALA A 371 -16.88 -1.00 -9.55
C ALA A 371 -17.04 -2.34 -8.80
N ALA A 372 -17.64 -2.31 -7.61
CA ALA A 372 -17.82 -3.51 -6.79
C ALA A 372 -18.59 -4.64 -7.51
N GLY A 373 -19.50 -4.27 -8.42
CA GLY A 373 -20.25 -5.24 -9.24
C GLY A 373 -19.42 -5.94 -10.31
N ASP A 374 -18.27 -5.39 -10.70
CA ASP A 374 -17.45 -5.98 -11.77
C ASP A 374 -16.70 -7.23 -11.30
N CYS A 375 -16.43 -7.36 -10.00
CA CYS A 375 -15.88 -8.58 -9.40
C CYS A 375 -16.75 -9.82 -9.69
N LEU A 376 -18.07 -9.61 -9.81
CA LEU A 376 -19.06 -10.66 -10.05
C LEU A 376 -18.97 -11.21 -11.49
N SER A 377 -18.38 -10.46 -12.42
CA SER A 377 -18.24 -10.91 -13.81
C SER A 377 -17.34 -12.15 -13.96
N CYS A 378 -16.34 -12.30 -13.07
CA CYS A 378 -15.48 -13.47 -13.01
C CYS A 378 -15.96 -14.49 -11.95
N HIS A 379 -16.41 -14.03 -10.78
CA HIS A 379 -16.71 -14.93 -9.64
C HIS A 379 -18.17 -15.40 -9.51
N HIS A 380 -19.15 -14.83 -10.21
CA HIS A 380 -20.53 -15.39 -10.28
C HIS A 380 -20.76 -16.30 -11.49
N ALA A 381 -19.77 -16.43 -12.37
CA ALA A 381 -19.82 -17.34 -13.51
C ALA A 381 -19.55 -18.81 -13.11
N GLU A 382 -18.86 -19.05 -11.98
CA GLU A 382 -18.59 -20.38 -11.46
C GLU A 382 -19.06 -20.54 -10.00
N PRO A 383 -19.79 -21.63 -9.68
CA PRO A 383 -20.49 -21.79 -8.41
C PRO A 383 -19.61 -22.26 -7.23
N GLU A 384 -18.28 -22.20 -7.33
CA GLU A 384 -17.39 -22.83 -6.34
C GLU A 384 -17.10 -21.97 -5.10
N LEU A 385 -17.34 -20.66 -5.15
CA LEU A 385 -17.14 -19.75 -4.01
C LEU A 385 -18.41 -19.61 -3.17
N ALA A 386 -18.30 -19.87 -1.86
CA ALA A 386 -19.40 -19.64 -0.92
C ALA A 386 -19.70 -18.14 -0.77
N CYS A 387 -20.97 -17.74 -0.69
CA CYS A 387 -21.35 -16.32 -0.59
C CYS A 387 -20.66 -15.59 0.59
N ALA A 388 -20.38 -16.32 1.68
CA ALA A 388 -19.67 -15.83 2.87
C ALA A 388 -18.16 -15.58 2.67
N SER A 389 -17.57 -15.96 1.52
CA SER A 389 -16.17 -15.63 1.21
C SER A 389 -15.97 -14.16 0.85
N CYS A 390 -17.05 -13.45 0.50
CA CYS A 390 -17.03 -12.05 0.10
C CYS A 390 -18.12 -11.19 0.77
N HIS A 391 -19.01 -11.79 1.55
CA HIS A 391 -19.93 -11.06 2.42
C HIS A 391 -19.55 -11.39 3.85
N VAL A 392 -19.06 -10.40 4.60
CA VAL A 392 -18.74 -10.57 6.01
C VAL A 392 -19.96 -11.14 6.75
N GLU A 393 -19.76 -12.21 7.51
CA GLU A 393 -20.68 -12.64 8.57
C GLU A 393 -20.83 -11.47 9.57
N GLY A 394 -21.82 -10.60 9.36
CA GLY A 394 -21.98 -9.40 10.17
C GLY A 394 -23.21 -8.58 9.84
N ASP A 395 -23.29 -8.00 8.63
CA ASP A 395 -24.27 -6.93 8.41
C ASP A 395 -25.46 -7.35 7.51
N ALA A 396 -25.21 -8.10 6.43
CA ALA A 396 -26.27 -8.42 5.46
C ALA A 396 -27.23 -9.53 5.94
N PHE A 397 -26.75 -10.46 6.77
CA PHE A 397 -27.51 -11.64 7.19
C PHE A 397 -28.06 -11.56 8.62
N GLN A 398 -27.56 -10.66 9.46
CA GLN A 398 -28.01 -10.55 10.85
C GLN A 398 -29.17 -9.56 11.01
N ASP A 399 -29.21 -8.50 10.22
CA ASP A 399 -30.23 -7.47 10.35
C ASP A 399 -31.57 -7.91 9.74
N PRO A 400 -32.68 -7.85 10.51
CA PRO A 400 -34.00 -8.11 9.97
C PRO A 400 -34.35 -7.06 8.90
N HIS A 401 -34.88 -7.52 7.78
CA HIS A 401 -35.35 -6.68 6.69
C HIS A 401 -36.85 -6.43 6.86
N THR A 402 -37.25 -5.18 7.07
CA THR A 402 -38.69 -4.85 7.17
C THR A 402 -39.34 -4.88 5.78
N THR A 403 -40.32 -5.76 5.60
CA THR A 403 -41.19 -5.82 4.42
C THR A 403 -42.63 -5.42 4.78
N LEU A 404 -43.42 -4.99 3.79
CA LEU A 404 -44.79 -4.54 3.99
C LEU A 404 -45.77 -5.61 3.52
N LEU A 405 -46.45 -6.28 4.45
CA LEU A 405 -47.52 -7.21 4.13
C LEU A 405 -48.86 -6.48 3.99
N PRO A 406 -49.61 -6.67 2.89
CA PRO A 406 -50.95 -6.11 2.75
C PRO A 406 -51.95 -6.86 3.64
N VAL A 407 -52.65 -6.14 4.52
CA VAL A 407 -53.77 -6.68 5.31
C VAL A 407 -55.05 -5.96 4.92
N THR A 408 -56.06 -6.70 4.45
CA THR A 408 -57.36 -6.14 4.07
C THR A 408 -58.31 -6.16 5.25
N ILE A 409 -58.84 -5.00 5.62
CA ILE A 409 -59.85 -4.84 6.67
C ILE A 409 -61.24 -4.83 6.01
N GLU A 410 -62.10 -5.76 6.42
CA GLU A 410 -63.38 -5.96 5.73
C GLU A 410 -64.34 -4.78 5.93
N ARG A 411 -64.33 -4.16 7.11
CA ARG A 411 -65.23 -3.05 7.49
C ARG A 411 -65.28 -1.91 6.47
N ASP A 412 -64.10 -1.55 5.97
CA ASP A 412 -63.91 -0.42 5.06
C ASP A 412 -63.36 -0.85 3.69
N ARG A 413 -63.14 -2.16 3.50
CA ARG A 413 -62.51 -2.77 2.33
C ARG A 413 -61.18 -2.13 1.95
N GLN A 414 -60.43 -1.64 2.94
CA GLN A 414 -59.12 -1.04 2.72
C GLN A 414 -58.02 -2.06 3.00
N THR A 415 -57.12 -2.21 2.04
CA THR A 415 -55.84 -2.89 2.24
C THR A 415 -54.85 -1.90 2.83
N ARG A 416 -54.29 -2.24 4.00
CA ARG A 416 -53.28 -1.44 4.69
C ARG A 416 -51.97 -2.22 4.75
N PRO A 417 -50.84 -1.63 4.35
CA PRO A 417 -49.54 -2.26 4.53
C PRO A 417 -49.19 -2.32 6.02
N ARG A 418 -48.74 -3.48 6.48
CA ARG A 418 -48.21 -3.69 7.83
C ARG A 418 -46.74 -4.09 7.75
N PRO A 419 -45.85 -3.37 8.44
CA PRO A 419 -44.45 -3.77 8.50
C PRO A 419 -44.33 -5.10 9.23
N VAL A 420 -43.56 -6.01 8.67
CA VAL A 420 -43.09 -7.24 9.29
C VAL A 420 -41.60 -7.39 9.04
N ASP A 421 -40.89 -7.94 10.00
CA ASP A 421 -39.44 -8.11 9.89
C ASP A 421 -39.11 -9.52 9.40
N PHE A 422 -38.39 -9.61 8.28
CA PHE A 422 -37.85 -10.84 7.74
C PHE A 422 -36.41 -11.04 8.23
N SER A 423 -36.12 -12.16 8.88
CA SER A 423 -34.78 -12.47 9.38
C SER A 423 -34.16 -13.63 8.60
N HIS A 424 -32.98 -13.41 7.99
CA HIS A 424 -32.22 -14.49 7.34
C HIS A 424 -31.74 -15.53 8.34
N LEU A 425 -31.40 -15.14 9.58
CA LEU A 425 -31.04 -16.08 10.65
C LEU A 425 -32.19 -17.04 10.99
N ALA A 426 -33.43 -16.58 10.95
CA ALA A 426 -34.60 -17.44 11.14
C ALA A 426 -34.86 -18.38 9.95
N HIS A 427 -34.23 -18.13 8.80
CA HIS A 427 -34.36 -18.89 7.57
C HIS A 427 -33.01 -19.49 7.11
N ASP A 428 -32.08 -19.71 8.03
CA ASP A 428 -30.72 -20.21 7.74
C ASP A 428 -30.72 -21.63 7.12
N ALA A 429 -31.79 -22.39 7.34
CA ALA A 429 -32.03 -23.70 6.76
C ALA A 429 -32.64 -23.66 5.34
N VAL A 430 -32.92 -22.48 4.78
CA VAL A 430 -33.50 -22.31 3.43
C VAL A 430 -32.39 -21.98 2.43
N ASP A 431 -32.31 -22.76 1.35
CA ASP A 431 -31.38 -22.48 0.25
C ASP A 431 -31.63 -21.07 -0.34
N CYS A 432 -30.58 -20.25 -0.43
CA CYS A 432 -30.67 -18.86 -0.89
C CYS A 432 -31.31 -18.71 -2.27
N THR A 433 -31.11 -19.70 -3.15
CA THR A 433 -31.65 -19.74 -4.52
C THR A 433 -33.16 -19.93 -4.58
N ARG A 434 -33.80 -20.25 -3.45
CA ARG A 434 -35.26 -20.26 -3.36
C ARG A 434 -35.86 -18.86 -3.35
N CYS A 435 -35.15 -17.89 -2.77
CA CYS A 435 -35.63 -16.51 -2.69
C CYS A 435 -34.89 -15.59 -3.67
N HIS A 436 -33.64 -15.87 -3.98
CA HIS A 436 -32.80 -15.02 -4.82
C HIS A 436 -32.52 -15.67 -6.18
N THR A 437 -32.71 -14.88 -7.25
CA THR A 437 -32.47 -15.29 -8.63
C THR A 437 -31.63 -14.27 -9.38
N GLY A 438 -30.83 -14.73 -10.36
CA GLY A 438 -30.02 -13.87 -11.22
C GLY A 438 -28.65 -13.46 -10.65
N ALA A 439 -27.92 -12.68 -11.45
CA ALA A 439 -26.62 -12.08 -11.10
C ALA A 439 -26.62 -10.60 -11.56
N PRO A 440 -26.73 -9.61 -10.63
CA PRO A 440 -26.75 -9.77 -9.18
C PRO A 440 -28.03 -10.45 -8.65
N PRO A 441 -27.99 -11.08 -7.45
CA PRO A 441 -29.15 -11.76 -6.88
C PRO A 441 -30.28 -10.77 -6.60
N ALA A 442 -31.43 -10.99 -7.23
CA ALA A 442 -32.66 -10.23 -7.01
C ALA A 442 -33.71 -11.14 -6.34
N LEU A 443 -34.55 -10.56 -5.50
CA LEU A 443 -35.65 -11.30 -4.87
C LEU A 443 -36.61 -11.79 -5.97
N ALA A 444 -36.86 -13.10 -6.01
CA ALA A 444 -37.94 -13.69 -6.77
C ALA A 444 -39.29 -13.15 -6.26
N PRO A 445 -40.35 -13.09 -7.08
CA PRO A 445 -41.65 -12.52 -6.68
C PRO A 445 -42.44 -13.35 -5.65
N ASP A 446 -41.80 -14.29 -4.96
CA ASP A 446 -42.45 -15.16 -3.99
C ASP A 446 -42.84 -14.39 -2.73
N ASP A 447 -44.09 -14.56 -2.28
CA ASP A 447 -44.59 -13.98 -1.04
C ASP A 447 -44.37 -14.93 0.15
N CYS A 448 -44.45 -14.42 1.38
CA CYS A 448 -44.29 -15.25 2.58
C CYS A 448 -45.28 -16.43 2.60
N ALA A 449 -46.48 -16.26 2.02
CA ALA A 449 -47.54 -17.25 2.00
C ALA A 449 -47.21 -18.46 1.12
N SER A 450 -46.32 -18.32 0.14
CA SER A 450 -45.83 -19.41 -0.72
C SER A 450 -45.05 -20.49 0.05
N CYS A 451 -44.47 -20.15 1.21
CA CYS A 451 -43.79 -21.09 2.10
C CYS A 451 -44.55 -21.31 3.42
N HIS A 452 -45.27 -20.30 3.92
CA HIS A 452 -46.04 -20.35 5.16
C HIS A 452 -47.54 -20.56 4.88
N GLU A 453 -47.90 -21.70 4.27
CA GLU A 453 -49.29 -22.04 3.92
C GLU A 453 -50.20 -22.14 5.16
N GLU A 454 -49.66 -22.57 6.30
CA GLU A 454 -50.36 -22.77 7.58
C GLU A 454 -50.18 -21.57 8.55
N HIS A 455 -50.19 -20.35 8.04
CA HIS A 455 -49.97 -19.12 8.83
C HIS A 455 -51.04 -18.83 9.92
N HIS A 456 -52.08 -19.65 10.02
CA HIS A 456 -53.09 -19.59 11.09
C HIS A 456 -52.90 -20.70 12.14
N ASP A 457 -51.97 -21.63 11.93
CA ASP A 457 -51.70 -22.70 12.88
C ASP A 457 -50.82 -22.21 14.04
N VAL A 458 -51.37 -22.36 15.24
CA VAL A 458 -50.76 -22.08 16.55
C VAL A 458 -49.43 -22.80 16.78
N GLU A 459 -49.21 -23.94 16.13
CA GLU A 459 -47.99 -24.74 16.28
C GLU A 459 -46.91 -24.35 15.26
N VAL A 460 -47.27 -23.63 14.20
CA VAL A 460 -46.39 -23.30 13.07
C VAL A 460 -46.00 -21.82 13.04
N SER A 461 -46.96 -20.90 13.16
CA SER A 461 -46.70 -19.44 13.10
C SER A 461 -47.87 -18.66 13.70
N GLY A 462 -47.72 -18.14 14.92
CA GLY A 462 -48.74 -17.27 15.53
C GLY A 462 -48.71 -15.85 14.98
N CYS A 463 -49.79 -15.07 15.10
CA CYS A 463 -49.86 -13.73 14.50
C CYS A 463 -48.70 -12.80 14.93
N THR A 464 -48.22 -12.94 16.16
CA THR A 464 -47.10 -12.13 16.68
C THR A 464 -45.73 -12.59 16.19
N SER A 465 -45.58 -13.79 15.61
CA SER A 465 -44.30 -14.26 15.09
C SER A 465 -43.85 -13.47 13.85
N CYS A 466 -44.80 -12.89 13.11
CA CYS A 466 -44.50 -12.06 11.94
C CYS A 466 -44.85 -10.57 12.18
N HIS A 467 -45.97 -10.27 12.82
CA HIS A 467 -46.40 -8.87 13.03
C HIS A 467 -45.87 -8.21 14.31
N GLY A 468 -45.17 -8.99 15.15
CA GLY A 468 -44.59 -8.50 16.40
C GLY A 468 -45.62 -8.04 17.44
N ALA A 469 -45.16 -7.28 18.44
CA ALA A 469 -45.98 -6.81 19.56
C ALA A 469 -46.99 -5.71 19.18
N THR A 470 -46.81 -5.06 18.02
CA THR A 470 -47.68 -3.96 17.55
C THR A 470 -49.15 -4.37 17.41
N VAL A 471 -49.40 -5.65 17.10
CA VAL A 471 -50.76 -6.20 17.04
C VAL A 471 -51.42 -6.17 18.42
N LYS A 472 -50.69 -6.45 19.50
CA LYS A 472 -51.23 -6.40 20.87
C LYS A 472 -51.50 -4.97 21.32
N GLU A 473 -50.72 -4.00 20.87
CA GLU A 473 -50.94 -2.58 21.18
C GLU A 473 -52.15 -2.01 20.43
N ALA A 474 -52.41 -2.51 19.22
CA ALA A 474 -53.51 -2.07 18.38
C ALA A 474 -54.87 -2.67 18.78
N HIS A 475 -54.89 -3.76 19.55
CA HIS A 475 -56.12 -4.45 19.99
C HIS A 475 -56.29 -4.37 21.50
N THR A 476 -57.50 -4.05 21.92
CA THR A 476 -57.92 -3.94 23.32
C THR A 476 -58.79 -5.12 23.74
N VAL A 477 -59.16 -5.16 25.03
CA VAL A 477 -60.11 -6.17 25.53
C VAL A 477 -61.45 -6.12 24.79
N ALA A 478 -61.88 -4.94 24.30
CA ALA A 478 -63.12 -4.81 23.55
C ALA A 478 -63.08 -5.60 22.22
N ASP A 479 -61.90 -5.71 21.61
CA ASP A 479 -61.74 -6.33 20.29
C ASP A 479 -61.81 -7.86 20.33
N HIS A 480 -61.75 -8.48 21.51
CA HIS A 480 -61.79 -9.95 21.67
C HIS A 480 -63.08 -10.59 21.18
N LEU A 481 -64.19 -9.84 21.12
CA LEU A 481 -65.49 -10.31 20.66
C LEU A 481 -65.96 -9.63 19.36
N ASP A 482 -65.18 -8.67 18.86
CA ASP A 482 -65.55 -7.84 17.70
C ASP A 482 -64.60 -8.08 16.51
N CYS A 483 -63.86 -9.20 16.47
CA CYS A 483 -62.90 -9.47 15.39
C CYS A 483 -63.57 -9.52 14.02
N GLY A 484 -64.80 -10.05 13.93
CA GLY A 484 -65.61 -10.08 12.70
C GLY A 484 -66.00 -8.70 12.16
N ALA A 485 -65.81 -7.64 12.95
CA ALA A 485 -66.01 -6.28 12.46
C ALA A 485 -64.87 -5.84 11.53
N CYS A 486 -63.69 -6.46 11.60
CA CYS A 486 -62.50 -6.05 10.85
C CYS A 486 -61.86 -7.18 10.03
N HIS A 487 -62.03 -8.44 10.43
CA HIS A 487 -61.53 -9.63 9.72
C HIS A 487 -62.66 -10.37 9.02
N THR A 488 -62.36 -11.02 7.89
CA THR A 488 -63.38 -11.79 7.16
C THR A 488 -63.82 -13.02 7.95
N ASN A 489 -65.09 -13.39 7.82
CA ASN A 489 -65.61 -14.62 8.44
C ASN A 489 -64.91 -15.89 7.94
N ALA A 490 -64.37 -15.90 6.72
CA ALA A 490 -63.55 -17.00 6.22
C ALA A 490 -62.23 -17.12 7.02
N THR A 491 -61.50 -16.00 7.15
CA THR A 491 -60.27 -15.93 7.96
C THR A 491 -60.53 -16.33 9.42
N LEU A 492 -61.64 -15.87 10.01
CA LEU A 492 -61.99 -16.21 11.39
C LEU A 492 -62.48 -17.66 11.57
N ALA A 493 -63.12 -18.24 10.56
CA ALA A 493 -63.56 -19.63 10.59
C ALA A 493 -62.38 -20.61 10.56
N ASP A 494 -61.31 -20.26 9.82
CA ASP A 494 -60.09 -21.07 9.76
C ASP A 494 -59.32 -21.10 11.10
N LEU A 495 -59.54 -20.13 11.98
CA LEU A 495 -58.93 -20.05 13.32
C LEU A 495 -59.56 -21.03 14.34
N GLY A 496 -60.65 -21.71 13.99
CA GLY A 496 -61.27 -22.74 14.83
C GLY A 496 -62.09 -22.19 16.01
N ALA A 497 -62.14 -22.90 17.14
CA ALA A 497 -62.84 -22.41 18.34
C ALA A 497 -62.00 -21.34 19.06
N ALA A 498 -62.64 -20.43 19.79
CA ALA A 498 -61.97 -19.46 20.66
C ALA A 498 -61.48 -20.15 21.95
N ASP A 499 -60.72 -21.22 21.76
CA ASP A 499 -60.14 -22.07 22.79
C ASP A 499 -58.82 -21.48 23.31
N ARG A 500 -58.20 -22.17 24.27
CA ARG A 500 -56.89 -21.79 24.81
C ARG A 500 -55.86 -21.51 23.71
N ARG A 501 -55.80 -22.35 22.67
CA ARG A 501 -54.78 -22.22 21.62
C ARG A 501 -54.99 -20.92 20.84
N PHE A 502 -56.23 -20.59 20.50
CA PHE A 502 -56.58 -19.30 19.88
C PHE A 502 -56.08 -18.11 20.71
N CYS A 503 -56.34 -18.09 22.02
CA CYS A 503 -55.91 -16.98 22.87
C CYS A 503 -54.38 -16.87 23.00
N LEU A 504 -53.67 -18.00 22.97
CA LEU A 504 -52.21 -18.01 23.07
C LEU A 504 -51.50 -17.46 21.83
N GLN A 505 -52.20 -17.32 20.69
CA GLN A 505 -51.65 -16.64 19.49
C GLN A 505 -51.22 -15.20 19.77
N CYS A 506 -51.94 -14.51 20.66
CA CYS A 506 -51.62 -13.16 21.09
C CYS A 506 -51.06 -13.13 22.51
N HIS A 507 -51.35 -14.13 23.34
CA HIS A 507 -50.90 -14.19 24.74
C HIS A 507 -49.86 -15.29 24.99
N ALA A 508 -48.88 -15.43 24.10
CA ALA A 508 -47.82 -16.44 24.21
C ALA A 508 -47.14 -16.49 25.59
N GLU A 509 -46.98 -15.34 26.26
CA GLU A 509 -46.42 -15.23 27.62
C GLU A 509 -47.28 -15.87 28.72
N GLN A 510 -48.54 -16.19 28.44
CA GLN A 510 -49.49 -16.79 29.38
C GLN A 510 -49.63 -18.30 29.20
N VAL A 511 -48.71 -18.93 28.45
CA VAL A 511 -48.72 -20.38 28.17
C VAL A 511 -48.75 -21.23 29.44
N ASP A 512 -48.12 -20.77 30.53
CA ASP A 512 -48.08 -21.49 31.82
C ASP A 512 -49.23 -21.10 32.76
N HIS A 513 -50.01 -20.08 32.40
CA HIS A 513 -51.15 -19.67 33.21
C HIS A 513 -52.29 -20.69 33.06
N LYS A 514 -52.56 -21.45 34.14
CA LYS A 514 -53.62 -22.47 34.22
C LYS A 514 -53.61 -23.40 33.01
N PRO A 515 -52.61 -24.30 32.89
CA PRO A 515 -52.31 -25.03 31.64
C PRO A 515 -53.47 -25.82 31.05
N GLU A 516 -54.37 -26.36 31.88
CA GLU A 516 -55.53 -27.16 31.47
C GLU A 516 -56.83 -26.34 31.39
N GLY A 517 -56.76 -25.02 31.62
CA GLY A 517 -57.91 -24.14 31.66
C GLY A 517 -58.17 -23.45 30.32
N GLU A 518 -59.45 -23.31 29.97
CA GLU A 518 -59.92 -22.52 28.84
C GLU A 518 -59.94 -21.02 29.19
N CYS A 519 -59.26 -20.22 28.38
CA CYS A 519 -59.10 -18.78 28.61
C CYS A 519 -60.46 -18.05 28.57
N ALA A 520 -61.31 -18.39 27.59
CA ALA A 520 -62.62 -17.76 27.40
C ALA A 520 -63.54 -17.96 28.62
N SER A 521 -63.50 -19.13 29.27
CA SER A 521 -64.37 -19.45 30.41
C SER A 521 -64.11 -18.54 31.62
N CYS A 522 -62.86 -18.13 31.84
CA CYS A 522 -62.48 -17.26 32.96
C CYS A 522 -62.50 -15.77 32.58
N HIS A 523 -61.98 -15.41 31.40
CA HIS A 523 -61.77 -14.01 31.02
C HIS A 523 -62.94 -13.39 30.27
N LEU A 524 -63.68 -14.20 29.51
CA LEU A 524 -64.87 -13.75 28.76
C LEU A 524 -66.17 -14.20 29.41
N LEU A 525 -66.08 -15.10 30.40
CA LEU A 525 -67.22 -15.76 31.05
C LEU A 525 -68.14 -16.47 30.03
N LEU A 526 -67.51 -17.08 29.02
CA LEU A 526 -68.16 -17.79 27.92
C LEU A 526 -67.45 -19.11 27.65
N GLU A 527 -68.21 -20.13 27.27
CA GLU A 527 -67.62 -21.33 26.67
C GLU A 527 -66.96 -20.99 25.32
N PRO A 528 -65.83 -21.63 24.95
CA PRO A 528 -65.08 -21.33 23.72
C PRO A 528 -65.96 -21.26 22.45
N ALA A 529 -66.88 -22.21 22.29
CA ALA A 529 -67.80 -22.21 21.15
C ALA A 529 -68.82 -21.05 21.19
N ALA A 530 -69.21 -20.58 22.37
CA ALA A 530 -70.09 -19.43 22.53
C ALA A 530 -69.35 -18.11 22.29
N ALA A 531 -68.09 -18.01 22.70
CA ALA A 531 -67.21 -16.89 22.39
C ALA A 531 -67.00 -16.78 20.87
N MET A 532 -66.66 -17.88 20.19
CA MET A 532 -66.47 -17.87 18.74
C MET A 532 -67.76 -17.50 17.97
N ARG A 533 -68.92 -17.98 18.40
CA ARG A 533 -70.20 -17.53 17.81
C ARG A 533 -70.43 -16.03 17.96
N ARG A 534 -70.00 -15.40 19.07
CA ARG A 534 -70.10 -13.95 19.22
C ARG A 534 -69.12 -13.19 18.33
N ILE A 535 -67.89 -13.69 18.23
CA ILE A 535 -66.84 -13.15 17.34
C ILE A 535 -67.33 -13.11 15.89
N LEU A 536 -67.97 -14.19 15.43
CA LEU A 536 -68.50 -14.30 14.07
C LEU A 536 -69.84 -13.57 13.86
N ALA A 537 -70.67 -13.44 14.90
CA ALA A 537 -71.98 -12.78 14.81
C ALA A 537 -71.91 -11.24 14.80
N ALA A 538 -70.73 -10.64 15.02
CA ALA A 538 -70.54 -9.20 14.99
C ALA A 538 -70.87 -8.55 13.62
N GLU A 539 -70.99 -9.32 12.53
CA GLU A 539 -71.44 -8.84 11.21
C GLU A 539 -72.89 -8.33 11.19
N GLU A 540 -73.78 -8.76 12.11
CA GLU A 540 -75.22 -8.46 12.04
C GLU A 540 -75.63 -7.17 12.77
N ALA A 541 -74.73 -6.52 13.52
CA ALA A 541 -75.04 -5.27 14.20
C ALA A 541 -74.87 -4.07 13.23
N PRO A 542 -75.91 -3.25 12.99
CA PRO A 542 -75.78 -2.07 12.13
C PRO A 542 -74.78 -1.08 12.75
N PRO A 543 -74.02 -0.34 11.92
CA PRO A 543 -73.00 0.59 12.40
C PRO A 543 -73.62 1.63 13.34
N ARG A 544 -72.99 1.82 14.50
CA ARG A 544 -73.27 2.96 15.39
C ARG A 544 -72.60 4.23 14.90
#